data_AF-A0A8H7TLX3-F1
#
_entry.id   AF-A0A8H7TLX3-F1
#
_cell.length_a   1.000
_cell.length_b   1.000
_cell.length_c   1.000
_cell.angle_alpha   90.00
_cell.angle_beta   90.00
_cell.angle_gamma   90.00
#
_symmetry.space_group_name_H-M   'P 1'
#
loop_
_entity.id
_entity.type
_entity.pdbx_description
1 polymer ?
#
loop_
_entity_poly.entity_id
_entity_poly.type
_entity_poly.pdbx_seq_one_letter_code
_entity_poly.pdbx_strand_id
1 'polypeptide(L)'
;MSTDNTITFFDIPTKEPKTCWSFNTWRVRLILNYKGLDYKTEWIEYPDLKPTFEPHLPPNEMAGGIYTAPTIRLPDGTYIMDSKHISALLEEKHPEPSIHLDPELYARLIEQLKGGWEV
;
A
#
# COMPACT_ATOMS: atom_id res chain seq x y z
N MET A 1 -27.84 -2.37 9.90
CA MET A 1 -26.59 -3.15 9.77
C MET A 1 -25.54 -2.20 9.23
N SER A 2 -24.71 -1.62 10.08
CA SER A 2 -23.67 -0.67 9.66
C SER A 2 -22.64 -1.46 8.88
N THR A 3 -22.66 -1.36 7.55
CA THR A 3 -21.56 -1.82 6.70
C THR A 3 -20.39 -0.90 7.03
N ASP A 4 -19.45 -1.38 7.85
CA ASP A 4 -18.24 -0.64 8.18
C ASP A 4 -17.45 -0.42 6.89
N ASN A 5 -17.59 0.78 6.33
CA ASN A 5 -17.03 1.15 5.03
C ASN A 5 -15.57 1.64 5.16
N THR A 6 -14.95 1.37 6.30
CA THR A 6 -13.63 1.87 6.67
C THR A 6 -12.54 0.95 6.13
N ILE A 7 -11.57 1.51 5.40
CA ILE A 7 -10.39 0.76 4.97
C ILE A 7 -9.48 0.51 6.18
N THR A 8 -8.96 -0.71 6.33
CA THR A 8 -7.89 -0.97 7.30
C THR A 8 -6.55 -0.85 6.59
N PHE A 9 -5.72 0.08 7.05
CA PHE A 9 -4.39 0.34 6.50
C PHE A 9 -3.31 -0.19 7.44
N PHE A 10 -2.60 -1.23 7.02
CA PHE A 10 -1.51 -1.82 7.78
C PHE A 10 -0.20 -1.08 7.51
N ASP A 11 0.36 -0.49 8.58
CA ASP A 11 1.56 0.35 8.53
C ASP A 11 2.59 -0.13 9.57
N ILE A 12 3.88 0.14 9.30
CA ILE A 12 4.97 -0.26 10.19
C ILE A 12 5.29 0.91 11.13
N PRO A 13 5.18 0.72 12.45
CA PRO A 13 5.40 1.80 13.40
C PRO A 13 6.89 2.12 13.59
N THR A 14 7.16 3.34 14.06
CA THR A 14 8.41 3.65 14.78
C THR A 14 8.36 3.07 16.20
N LYS A 15 9.47 3.17 16.94
CA LYS A 15 9.41 3.12 18.41
C LYS A 15 8.47 4.21 18.92
N GLU A 16 7.89 3.98 20.10
CA GLU A 16 6.92 4.89 20.71
C GLU A 16 7.43 6.35 20.75
N PRO A 17 6.58 7.34 20.40
CA PRO A 17 5.20 7.18 19.92
C PRO A 17 5.14 6.56 18.52
N LYS A 18 4.21 5.62 18.28
CA LYS A 18 4.03 5.00 16.95
C LYS A 18 3.70 6.05 15.89
N THR A 19 4.60 6.21 14.93
CA THR A 19 4.43 7.10 13.78
C THR A 19 4.80 6.38 12.48
N CYS A 20 4.34 6.92 11.35
CA CYS A 20 4.65 6.38 10.03
C CYS A 20 5.98 6.94 9.52
N TRP A 21 6.85 6.05 9.04
CA TRP A 21 8.20 6.39 8.59
C TRP A 21 8.57 5.76 7.25
N SER A 22 7.96 4.63 6.91
CA SER A 22 8.27 3.91 5.67
C SER A 22 7.78 4.67 4.44
N PHE A 23 8.67 4.90 3.49
CA PHE A 23 8.34 5.55 2.22
C PHE A 23 7.21 4.83 1.47
N ASN A 24 7.23 3.49 1.49
CA ASN A 24 6.23 2.67 0.80
C ASN A 24 4.84 2.86 1.42
N THR A 25 4.75 2.94 2.75
CA THR A 25 3.47 3.12 3.44
C THR A 25 2.97 4.56 3.34
N TRP A 26 3.87 5.55 3.40
CA TRP A 26 3.55 6.95 3.16
C TRP A 26 2.87 7.19 1.81
N ARG A 27 3.29 6.49 0.75
CA ARG A 27 2.63 6.60 -0.57
C ARG A 27 1.13 6.33 -0.48
N VAL A 28 0.74 5.20 0.12
CA VAL A 28 -0.67 4.81 0.26
C VAL A 28 -1.40 5.72 1.24
N ARG A 29 -0.76 6.07 2.37
CA ARG A 29 -1.32 7.00 3.36
C ARG A 29 -1.70 8.36 2.73
N LEU A 30 -0.81 8.92 1.90
CA LEU A 30 -1.06 10.18 1.21
C LEU A 30 -2.21 10.05 0.22
N ILE A 31 -2.31 8.95 -0.52
CA ILE A 31 -3.40 8.72 -1.48
C ILE A 31 -4.74 8.61 -0.75
N LEU A 32 -4.81 7.84 0.34
CA LEU A 32 -6.02 7.71 1.16
C LEU A 32 -6.48 9.09 1.67
N ASN A 33 -5.55 9.88 2.22
CA ASN A 33 -5.83 11.24 2.69
C ASN A 33 -6.27 12.18 1.57
N TYR A 34 -5.55 12.18 0.43
CA TYR A 34 -5.81 13.05 -0.70
C TYR A 34 -7.18 12.77 -1.32
N LYS A 35 -7.54 11.50 -1.43
CA LYS A 35 -8.86 11.07 -1.91
C LYS A 35 -9.98 11.25 -0.88
N GLY A 36 -9.65 11.60 0.37
CA GLY A 36 -10.63 11.76 1.45
C GLY A 36 -11.31 10.44 1.84
N LEU A 37 -10.60 9.32 1.74
CA LEU A 37 -11.14 8.01 2.09
C LEU A 37 -11.01 7.77 3.59
N ASP A 38 -12.06 7.25 4.22
CA ASP A 38 -12.03 6.87 5.62
C ASP A 38 -11.20 5.59 5.81
N TYR A 39 -10.18 5.68 6.66
CA TYR A 39 -9.36 4.53 7.01
C TYR A 39 -8.90 4.59 8.46
N LYS A 40 -8.64 3.41 9.03
CA LYS A 40 -7.92 3.25 10.29
C LYS A 40 -6.53 2.71 10.02
N THR A 41 -5.55 3.16 10.80
CA THR A 41 -4.21 2.58 10.77
C THR A 41 -4.12 1.44 11.77
N GLU A 42 -3.75 0.25 11.32
CA GLU A 42 -3.35 -0.86 12.17
C GLU A 42 -1.83 -1.02 12.10
N TRP A 43 -1.17 -0.87 13.25
CA TRP A 43 0.29 -0.96 13.34
C TRP A 43 0.73 -2.42 13.42
N ILE A 44 1.62 -2.82 12.51
CA ILE A 44 2.14 -4.19 12.42
C ILE A 44 3.66 -4.17 12.40
N GLU A 45 4.27 -5.03 13.21
CA GLU A 45 5.72 -5.20 13.25
C GLU A 45 6.18 -6.15 12.14
N TYR A 46 7.44 -6.01 11.70
CA TYR A 46 8.01 -6.86 10.64
C TYR A 46 7.84 -8.37 10.86
N PRO A 47 8.06 -8.93 12.07
CA PRO A 47 7.89 -10.36 12.33
C PRO A 47 6.45 -10.85 12.13
N ASP A 48 5.48 -9.95 12.29
CA ASP A 48 4.05 -10.27 12.28
C ASP A 48 3.41 -10.14 10.88
N LEU A 49 4.12 -9.54 9.90
CA LEU A 49 3.63 -9.37 8.53
C LEU A 49 3.22 -10.72 7.90
N LYS A 50 4.11 -11.71 7.96
CA LYS A 50 3.86 -13.04 7.38
C LYS A 50 2.68 -13.75 8.04
N PRO A 51 2.67 -14.01 9.36
CA PRO A 51 1.57 -14.75 9.98
C PRO A 51 0.22 -14.03 9.85
N THR A 52 0.21 -12.69 9.71
CA THR A 52 -1.02 -11.92 9.54
C THR A 52 -1.59 -12.03 8.12
N PHE A 53 -0.74 -12.00 7.09
CA PHE A 53 -1.22 -11.89 5.69
C PHE A 53 -1.26 -13.20 4.92
N GLU A 54 -0.46 -14.20 5.32
CA GLU A 54 -0.42 -15.52 4.67
C GLU A 54 -1.78 -16.23 4.56
N PRO A 55 -2.70 -16.12 5.54
CA PRO A 55 -4.04 -16.69 5.40
C PRO A 55 -4.95 -15.99 4.37
N HIS A 56 -4.56 -14.80 3.89
CA HIS A 56 -5.45 -13.91 3.13
C HIS A 56 -4.98 -13.63 1.70
N LEU A 57 -3.67 -13.65 1.46
CA LEU A 57 -3.09 -13.38 0.14
C LEU A 57 -1.73 -14.07 -0.04
N PRO A 58 -1.28 -14.32 -1.28
CA PRO A 58 0.05 -14.87 -1.54
C PRO A 58 1.17 -13.84 -1.23
N PRO A 59 2.43 -14.29 -1.10
CA PRO A 59 3.56 -13.39 -0.88
C PRO A 59 3.79 -12.40 -2.04
N ASN A 60 4.52 -11.32 -1.78
CA ASN A 60 4.84 -10.31 -2.79
C ASN A 60 6.01 -10.81 -3.66
N GLU A 61 5.69 -11.33 -4.84
CA GLU A 61 6.69 -11.78 -5.81
C GLU A 61 7.65 -10.64 -6.24
N MET A 62 7.15 -9.41 -6.35
CA MET A 62 7.99 -8.25 -6.69
C MET A 62 8.97 -7.88 -5.58
N ALA A 63 8.73 -8.35 -4.35
CA ALA A 63 9.64 -8.19 -3.21
C ALA A 63 10.43 -9.47 -2.90
N GLY A 64 10.52 -10.42 -3.85
CA GLY A 64 11.27 -11.66 -3.65
C GLY A 64 10.51 -12.72 -2.83
N GLY A 65 9.17 -12.72 -2.90
CA GLY A 65 8.35 -13.74 -2.26
C GLY A 65 8.15 -13.55 -0.75
N ILE A 66 8.16 -12.30 -0.28
CA ILE A 66 7.96 -11.97 1.14
C ILE A 66 6.67 -11.16 1.36
N TYR A 67 6.15 -11.16 2.58
CA TYR A 67 5.05 -10.29 2.99
C TYR A 67 5.58 -8.91 3.36
N THR A 68 4.88 -7.86 2.93
CA THR A 68 5.36 -6.48 3.00
C THR A 68 4.26 -5.54 3.49
N ALA A 69 4.65 -4.34 3.94
CA ALA A 69 3.75 -3.21 4.08
C ALA A 69 4.08 -2.14 3.01
N PRO A 70 3.10 -1.37 2.54
CA PRO A 70 1.71 -1.35 3.00
C PRO A 70 0.89 -2.53 2.50
N THR A 71 -0.07 -2.92 3.32
CA THR A 71 -1.19 -3.80 2.97
C THR A 71 -2.47 -3.09 3.40
N ILE A 72 -3.54 -3.20 2.62
CA ILE A 72 -4.87 -2.74 3.02
C ILE A 72 -5.85 -3.89 3.06
N ARG A 73 -6.85 -3.78 3.91
CA ARG A 73 -8.08 -4.56 3.85
C ARG A 73 -9.25 -3.64 3.52
N LEU A 74 -9.95 -3.96 2.45
CA LEU A 74 -11.16 -3.26 2.01
C LEU A 74 -12.37 -3.65 2.86
N PRO A 75 -13.46 -2.85 2.84
CA PRO A 75 -14.70 -3.15 3.54
C PRO A 75 -15.32 -4.52 3.18
N ASP A 76 -15.12 -4.98 1.95
CA ASP A 76 -15.60 -6.28 1.46
C ASP A 76 -14.77 -7.48 1.98
N GLY A 77 -13.71 -7.22 2.75
CA GLY A 77 -12.82 -8.25 3.31
C GLY A 77 -11.62 -8.59 2.43
N THR A 78 -11.50 -8.01 1.24
CA THR A 78 -10.38 -8.23 0.33
C THR A 78 -9.11 -7.59 0.88
N TYR A 79 -8.00 -8.34 0.88
CA TYR A 79 -6.69 -7.79 1.20
C TYR A 79 -5.88 -7.52 -0.07
N ILE A 80 -5.20 -6.39 -0.11
CA ILE A 80 -4.28 -6.03 -1.19
C ILE A 80 -2.95 -5.59 -0.59
N MET A 81 -1.87 -6.17 -1.10
CA MET A 81 -0.49 -5.85 -0.76
C MET A 81 0.22 -5.21 -1.96
N ASP A 82 1.31 -4.49 -1.68
CA ASP A 82 2.11 -3.71 -2.62
C ASP A 82 1.54 -2.31 -2.87
N SER A 83 2.34 -1.28 -2.55
CA SER A 83 1.93 0.12 -2.68
C SER A 83 1.48 0.49 -4.09
N LYS A 84 2.03 -0.11 -5.15
CA LYS A 84 1.67 0.20 -6.54
C LYS A 84 0.31 -0.39 -6.89
N HIS A 85 0.09 -1.66 -6.55
CA HIS A 85 -1.21 -2.32 -6.75
C HIS A 85 -2.31 -1.61 -5.97
N ILE A 86 -2.03 -1.25 -4.72
CA ILE A 86 -2.96 -0.48 -3.89
C ILE A 86 -3.28 0.88 -4.55
N SER A 87 -2.26 1.61 -5.02
CA SER A 87 -2.46 2.92 -5.65
C SER A 87 -3.33 2.83 -6.90
N ALA A 88 -3.06 1.84 -7.78
CA ALA A 88 -3.84 1.61 -8.99
C ALA A 88 -5.29 1.25 -8.67
N LEU A 89 -5.51 0.37 -7.68
CA LEU A 89 -6.85 -0.03 -7.26
C LEU A 89 -7.64 1.14 -6.67
N LEU A 90 -7.00 1.98 -5.85
CA LEU A 90 -7.65 3.15 -5.25
C LEU A 90 -7.98 4.20 -6.32
N GLU A 91 -7.14 4.38 -7.34
CA GLU A 91 -7.45 5.24 -8.49
C GLU A 91 -8.63 4.68 -9.29
N GLU A 92 -8.67 3.38 -9.54
CA GLU A 92 -9.77 2.73 -10.27
C GLU A 92 -11.11 2.82 -9.51
N LYS A 93 -11.11 2.51 -8.21
CA LYS A 93 -12.33 2.51 -7.37
C LYS A 93 -12.79 3.91 -7.00
N HIS A 94 -11.87 4.87 -6.91
CA HIS A 94 -12.15 6.25 -6.56
C HIS A 94 -11.46 7.20 -7.55
N PRO A 95 -12.01 7.37 -8.77
CA PRO A 95 -11.35 8.14 -9.84
C PRO A 95 -11.13 9.61 -9.51
N GLU A 96 -11.96 10.18 -8.62
CA GLU A 96 -11.89 11.59 -8.24
C GLU A 96 -11.64 11.74 -6.73
N PRO A 97 -10.68 12.59 -6.30
CA PRO A 97 -9.71 13.31 -7.14
C PRO A 97 -8.66 12.35 -7.72
N SER A 98 -8.34 12.51 -9.01
CA SER A 98 -7.32 11.68 -9.68
C SER A 98 -5.93 11.92 -9.09
N ILE A 99 -5.16 10.84 -8.92
CA ILE A 99 -3.74 10.90 -8.55
C ILE A 99 -2.82 10.91 -9.80
N HIS A 100 -3.40 11.02 -11.00
CA HIS A 100 -2.71 11.12 -12.28
C HIS A 100 -1.57 10.09 -12.43
N LEU A 101 -1.89 8.81 -12.19
CA LEU A 101 -0.97 7.73 -12.48
C LEU A 101 -0.78 7.63 -13.99
N ASP A 102 0.19 8.35 -14.55
CA ASP A 102 0.61 8.23 -15.94
C ASP A 102 1.52 6.99 -16.08
N PRO A 103 1.01 5.88 -16.68
CA PRO A 103 1.78 4.65 -16.79
C PRO A 103 2.97 4.80 -17.76
N GLU A 104 2.86 5.68 -18.75
CA GLU A 104 3.91 5.90 -19.75
C GLU A 104 5.07 6.69 -19.13
N LEU A 105 4.77 7.74 -18.36
CA LEU A 105 5.78 8.45 -17.58
C LEU A 105 6.49 7.53 -16.58
N TYR A 106 5.74 6.67 -15.90
CA TYR A 106 6.31 5.74 -14.93
C TYR A 106 7.22 4.69 -15.59
N ALA A 107 6.80 4.14 -16.74
CA ALA A 107 7.61 3.21 -17.53
C ALA A 107 8.92 3.86 -17.99
N ARG A 108 8.83 5.08 -18.53
CA ARG A 108 10.01 5.87 -18.94
C ARG A 108 10.96 6.13 -17.78
N LEU A 109 10.43 6.50 -16.60
CA LEU A 109 11.25 6.71 -15.41
C LEU A 109 11.97 5.42 -14.97
N ILE A 110 11.27 4.29 -14.94
CA ILE A 110 11.88 3.00 -14.59
C ILE A 110 12.98 2.62 -15.59
N GLU A 111 12.76 2.82 -16.89
CA GLU A 111 13.75 2.56 -17.93
C GLU A 111 15.00 3.42 -17.73
N GLN A 112 14.82 4.72 -17.47
CA GLN A 112 15.92 5.64 -17.18
C GLN A 112 16.69 5.26 -15.91
N LEU A 113 15.99 4.82 -14.87
CA LEU A 113 16.61 4.41 -13.61
C LEU A 113 17.35 3.08 -13.73
N LYS A 114 16.87 2.13 -14.56
CA LYS A 114 17.57 0.84 -14.79
C LYS A 114 18.99 1.02 -15.34
N GLY A 115 19.21 2.03 -16.19
CA GLY A 115 20.53 2.33 -16.75
C GLY A 115 21.53 2.98 -15.78
N GLY A 116 21.10 3.37 -14.58
CA GLY A 116 21.94 4.08 -13.60
C GLY A 116 22.56 3.21 -12.50
N TRP A 117 22.23 1.92 -12.44
CA TRP A 117 22.66 1.00 -11.37
C TRP A 117 23.57 -0.14 -11.86
N GLU A 118 24.07 -0.07 -13.09
CA GLU A 118 25.16 -0.93 -13.58
C GLU A 118 26.51 -0.26 -13.28
N VAL A 119 26.94 -0.29 -12.01
CA VAL A 119 28.32 -0.01 -11.57
C VAL A 119 28.85 -1.14 -10.69
#